data_AF-A0A4V1FB85-F1
#
_entry.id   AF-A0A4V1FB85-F1
#
_cell.length_a   1.000
_cell.length_b   1.000
_cell.length_c   1.000
_cell.angle_alpha   90.00
_cell.angle_beta   90.00
_cell.angle_gamma   90.00
#
_symmetry.space_group_name_H-M   'P 1'
#
loop_
_entity.id
_entity.type
_entity.pdbx_description
1 polymer ?
#
loop_
_entity_poly.entity_id
_entity_poly.type
_entity_poly.pdbx_seq_one_letter_code
_entity_poly.pdbx_strand_id
1 'polypeptide(L)'
;MDKGGQPVFIIDPRKEQTKGRDTLSMNIAAAKAVANIVKSILGPRGMDKMLVNPLGDITITNDGATILHDMDIEHPTAKMIVEVA
;
A
#
# COMPACT_ATOMS: atom_id res chain seq x y z
N MET A 1 -21.22 -34.25 -33.48
CA MET A 1 -21.88 -33.72 -32.26
C MET A 1 -20.81 -33.56 -31.21
N ASP A 2 -20.08 -32.45 -31.29
CA ASP A 2 -18.97 -32.14 -30.39
C ASP A 2 -19.55 -31.39 -29.18
N LYS A 3 -19.63 -32.08 -28.03
CA LYS A 3 -20.16 -31.50 -26.80
C LYS A 3 -19.08 -30.61 -26.19
N GLY A 4 -19.18 -29.32 -26.47
CA GLY A 4 -18.34 -28.28 -25.89
C GLY A 4 -18.22 -28.45 -24.38
N GLY A 5 -16.98 -28.62 -23.91
CA GLY A 5 -16.65 -28.74 -22.49
C GLY A 5 -17.15 -27.52 -21.73
N GLN A 6 -18.04 -27.74 -20.77
CA GLN A 6 -18.51 -26.70 -19.86
C GLN A 6 -17.32 -26.16 -19.04
N PRO A 7 -17.15 -24.83 -18.94
CA PRO A 7 -16.08 -24.26 -18.14
C PRO A 7 -16.34 -24.52 -16.65
N VAL A 8 -15.39 -25.18 -15.98
CA VAL A 8 -15.40 -25.39 -14.53
C VAL A 8 -14.81 -24.15 -13.86
N PHE A 9 -15.62 -23.43 -13.09
CA PHE A 9 -15.15 -22.33 -12.26
C PHE A 9 -14.57 -22.87 -10.95
N ILE A 10 -13.24 -22.90 -10.83
CA ILE A 10 -12.57 -23.18 -9.57
C ILE A 10 -12.49 -21.87 -8.79
N ILE A 11 -13.50 -21.60 -7.96
CA ILE A 11 -13.50 -20.47 -7.03
C ILE A 11 -13.31 -21.04 -5.63
N ASP A 12 -12.23 -20.64 -4.96
CA ASP A 12 -11.99 -21.00 -3.57
C ASP A 12 -12.99 -20.22 -2.68
N PRO A 13 -13.91 -20.91 -1.98
CA PRO A 13 -14.96 -20.24 -1.20
C PRO A 13 -14.43 -19.47 0.01
N ARG A 14 -13.14 -19.62 0.36
CA ARG A 14 -12.50 -18.87 1.44
C ARG A 14 -11.91 -17.53 1.01
N LYS A 15 -11.84 -17.25 -0.29
CA LYS A 15 -11.23 -16.02 -0.80
C LYS A 15 -12.26 -14.92 -0.92
N GLU A 16 -12.10 -13.87 -0.13
CA GLU A 16 -12.80 -12.61 -0.36
C GLU A 16 -12.29 -11.95 -1.64
N GLN A 17 -13.21 -11.61 -2.52
CA GLN A 17 -12.93 -10.81 -3.72
C GLN A 17 -13.76 -9.53 -3.64
N THR A 18 -13.07 -8.41 -3.49
CA THR A 18 -13.65 -7.09 -3.74
C THR A 18 -13.55 -6.80 -5.24
N LYS A 19 -14.62 -6.23 -5.83
CA LYS A 19 -14.66 -5.88 -7.26
C LYS A 19 -15.27 -4.50 -7.48
N GLY A 20 -14.92 -3.88 -8.59
CA GLY A 20 -15.55 -2.66 -9.07
C GLY A 20 -15.17 -1.43 -8.25
N ARG A 21 -16.18 -0.62 -7.89
CA ARG A 21 -15.98 0.71 -7.26
C ARG A 21 -15.38 0.62 -5.86
N ASP A 22 -15.65 -0.45 -5.12
CA ASP A 22 -15.17 -0.62 -3.75
C ASP A 22 -13.66 -0.85 -3.73
N THR A 23 -13.14 -1.74 -4.59
CA THR A 23 -11.70 -1.94 -4.79
C THR A 23 -11.00 -0.65 -5.20
N LEU A 24 -11.61 0.12 -6.12
CA LEU A 24 -11.06 1.41 -6.53
C LEU A 24 -10.98 2.40 -5.36
N SER A 25 -12.03 2.47 -4.54
CA SER A 25 -12.07 3.32 -3.36
C SER A 25 -10.98 2.93 -2.34
N MET A 26 -10.79 1.63 -2.09
CA MET A 26 -9.74 1.11 -1.21
C MET A 26 -8.34 1.46 -1.72
N ASN A 27 -8.09 1.29 -3.02
CA ASN A 27 -6.82 1.65 -3.66
C ASN A 27 -6.51 3.15 -3.50
N ILE A 28 -7.51 4.01 -3.71
CA ILE A 28 -7.36 5.47 -3.54
C ILE A 28 -7.12 5.82 -2.07
N ALA A 29 -7.83 5.18 -1.14
CA ALA A 29 -7.65 5.41 0.29
C ALA A 29 -6.23 5.04 0.74
N ALA A 30 -5.71 3.90 0.28
CA ALA A 30 -4.35 3.47 0.55
C ALA A 30 -3.31 4.47 0.01
N ALA A 31 -3.47 4.92 -1.25
CA ALA A 31 -2.60 5.93 -1.85
C ALA A 31 -2.62 7.26 -1.07
N LYS A 32 -3.81 7.71 -0.64
CA LYS A 32 -3.98 8.92 0.17
C LYS A 32 -3.32 8.79 1.54
N ALA A 33 -3.37 7.61 2.16
CA ALA A 33 -2.72 7.37 3.45
C ALA A 33 -1.20 7.57 3.34
N VAL A 34 -0.56 6.96 2.33
CA VAL A 34 0.87 7.14 2.05
C VAL A 34 1.20 8.61 1.80
N ALA A 35 0.41 9.29 0.95
CA ALA A 35 0.61 10.70 0.64
C ALA A 35 0.52 11.61 1.88
N ASN A 36 -0.40 11.33 2.80
CA ASN A 36 -0.55 12.11 4.02
C ASN A 36 0.65 12.01 4.95
N ILE A 37 1.31 10.85 5.00
CA ILE A 37 2.52 10.65 5.83
C ILE A 37 3.66 11.53 5.30
N VAL A 38 3.91 11.47 3.99
CA VAL A 38 4.99 12.24 3.34
C VAL A 38 4.64 13.71 3.12
N LYS A 39 3.37 14.12 3.19
CA LYS A 39 3.00 15.51 2.98
C LYS A 39 3.67 16.47 3.97
N SER A 40 3.84 16.03 5.22
CA SER A 40 4.34 16.88 6.30
C SER A 40 5.86 17.03 6.35
N ILE A 41 6.60 16.26 5.53
CA ILE A 41 8.06 16.37 5.38
C ILE A 41 8.46 17.32 4.23
N LEU A 42 7.50 17.71 3.38
CA LEU A 42 7.76 18.51 2.19
C LEU A 42 7.92 20.01 2.50
N GLY A 43 9.06 20.57 2.08
CA GLY A 43 9.36 21.99 2.12
C GLY A 43 10.37 22.40 3.20
N PRO A 44 10.78 23.67 3.24
CA PRO A 44 11.80 24.17 4.17
C PRO A 44 11.35 24.21 5.65
N ARG A 45 10.05 23.96 5.90
CA ARG A 45 9.46 23.77 7.23
C ARG A 45 8.86 22.37 7.39
N GLY A 46 9.38 21.40 6.64
CA GLY A 46 9.05 19.99 6.83
C GLY A 46 9.40 19.54 8.25
N MET A 47 8.58 18.65 8.80
CA MET A 47 8.79 18.08 10.12
C MET A 47 9.42 16.70 10.00
N ASP A 48 10.45 16.43 10.79
CA ASP A 48 11.05 15.11 10.85
C ASP A 48 10.05 14.04 11.31
N LYS A 49 10.24 12.81 10.84
CA LYS A 49 9.52 11.63 11.30
C LYS A 49 10.42 10.78 12.16
N MET A 50 9.89 10.40 13.32
CA MET A 50 10.47 9.39 14.19
C MET A 50 9.91 8.03 13.78
N LEU A 51 10.80 7.17 13.29
CA LEU A 51 10.53 5.79 12.92
C LEU A 51 11.09 4.91 14.02
N VAL A 52 10.33 3.89 14.41
CA VAL A 52 10.73 2.93 15.43
C VAL A 52 10.62 1.54 14.82
N ASN A 53 11.76 0.88 14.69
CA ASN A 53 11.82 -0.46 14.15
C ASN A 53 11.31 -1.49 15.17
N PRO A 54 10.89 -2.69 14.73
CA PRO A 54 10.45 -3.76 15.64
C PRO A 54 11.50 -4.17 16.67
N LEU A 55 12.79 -3.94 16.38
CA LEU A 55 13.93 -4.19 17.27
C LEU A 55 14.14 -3.08 18.33
N GLY A 56 13.41 -1.97 18.22
CA GLY A 56 13.52 -0.82 19.13
C GLY A 56 14.49 0.27 18.67
N ASP A 57 15.13 0.11 17.51
CA ASP A 57 15.97 1.16 16.93
C ASP A 57 15.13 2.36 16.50
N ILE A 58 15.61 3.57 16.81
CA ILE A 58 14.92 4.82 16.52
C ILE A 58 15.68 5.60 15.45
N THR A 59 15.01 5.87 14.33
CA THR A 59 15.53 6.70 13.24
C THR A 59 14.68 7.96 13.13
N ILE A 60 15.29 9.14 13.23
CA ILE A 60 14.61 10.42 13.02
C ILE A 60 15.10 11.00 11.69
N THR A 61 14.20 11.18 10.72
CA THR A 61 14.58 11.66 9.39
C THR A 61 13.47 12.46 8.71
N ASN A 62 13.86 13.40 7.84
CA ASN A 62 12.98 14.10 6.91
C ASN A 62 13.05 13.54 5.49
N ASP A 63 13.88 12.52 5.25
CA ASP A 63 13.99 11.90 3.95
C ASP A 63 12.79 10.96 3.67
N GLY A 64 11.98 11.35 2.69
CA GLY A 64 10.78 10.61 2.30
C GLY A 64 11.09 9.21 1.78
N ALA A 65 12.19 9.01 1.06
CA ALA A 65 12.55 7.70 0.54
C ALA A 65 12.85 6.72 1.67
N THR A 66 13.66 7.16 2.65
CA THR A 66 13.97 6.36 3.84
C THR A 66 12.69 6.06 4.64
N ILE A 67 11.82 7.04 4.85
CA ILE A 67 10.55 6.84 5.58
C ILE A 67 9.68 5.80 4.89
N LEU A 68 9.52 5.89 3.57
CA LEU A 68 8.67 4.96 2.82
C LEU A 68 9.27 3.55 2.78
N HIS A 69 10.60 3.42 2.79
CA HIS A 69 11.28 2.13 2.82
C HIS A 69 11.11 1.39 4.16
N ASP A 70 11.19 2.13 5.27
CA ASP A 70 11.08 1.57 6.62
C ASP A 70 9.62 1.30 7.04
N MET A 71 8.64 1.79 6.28
CA MET A 71 7.22 1.54 6.54
C MET A 71 6.80 0.12 6.15
N ASP A 72 6.14 -0.59 7.08
CA ASP A 72 5.48 -1.87 6.78
C ASP A 72 4.12 -1.63 6.12
N ILE A 73 4.00 -2.03 4.85
CA ILE A 73 2.82 -1.77 4.00
C ILE A 73 2.21 -3.08 3.52
N GLU A 74 1.02 -3.38 4.03
CA GLU A 74 0.26 -4.57 3.63
C GLU A 74 -0.50 -4.39 2.30
N HIS A 75 -0.99 -3.17 2.03
CA HIS A 75 -1.87 -2.93 0.89
C HIS A 75 -1.08 -2.92 -0.45
N PRO A 76 -1.41 -3.78 -1.44
CA PRO A 76 -0.63 -3.92 -2.67
C PRO A 76 -0.44 -2.61 -3.45
N THR A 77 -1.51 -1.80 -3.56
CA THR A 77 -1.41 -0.49 -4.24
C THR A 77 -0.48 0.49 -3.53
N ALA A 78 -0.45 0.49 -2.20
CA ALA A 78 0.44 1.38 -1.46
C ALA A 78 1.90 0.94 -1.64
N LYS A 79 2.15 -0.38 -1.65
CA LYS A 79 3.49 -0.93 -1.93
C LYS A 79 3.99 -0.53 -3.32
N MET A 80 3.14 -0.66 -4.35
CA MET A 80 3.49 -0.22 -5.71
C MET A 80 3.83 1.28 -5.78
N ILE A 81 3.17 2.12 -4.98
CA ILE A 81 3.46 3.56 -4.94
C ILE A 81 4.84 3.83 -4.32
N VAL A 82 5.19 3.11 -3.25
CA VAL A 82 6.48 3.24 -2.58
C VAL A 82 7.63 2.76 -3.46
N GLU A 83 7.46 1.67 -4.20
CA GLU A 83 8.51 1.14 -5.08
C GLU A 83 8.87 2.08 -6.26
N VAL A 84 8.00 3.04 -6.57
CA VAL A 84 8.22 4.03 -7.65
C VAL A 84 8.80 5.34 -7.12
N ALA A 85 8.70 5.60 -5.82
CA ALA A 85 9.16 6.82 -5.16
C ALA A 85 10.66 6.79 -4.87
#